data_AF-A0A523TTK2-F1
#
_entry.id   AF-A0A523TTK2-F1
#
_cell.length_a   1.000
_cell.length_b   1.000
_cell.length_c   1.000
_cell.angle_alpha   90.00
_cell.angle_beta   90.00
_cell.angle_gamma   90.00
#
_symmetry.space_group_name_H-M   'P 1'
#
loop_
_entity.id
_entity.type
_entity.pdbx_description
1 polymer ?
#
loop_
_entity_poly.entity_id
_entity_poly.type
_entity_poly.pdbx_seq_one_letter_code
_entity_poly.pdbx_strand_id
1 'polypeptide(L)'
;MPTKAKGKAEQAITVEIFNHLVDLAALEMPSEEGEYLRKELNEQLRAIRELEAIEVSEDIPITSHGVPYSAAIMPSLREDIIEICPEADDILEQAPEVEERYIVVPDIPSEALE
;
A
#
# COMPACT_ATOMS: atom_id res chain seq x y z
N MET A 1 -10.44 36.18 -21.21
CA MET A 1 -10.24 34.79 -21.68
C MET A 1 -8.78 34.42 -21.49
N PRO A 2 -8.49 33.47 -20.60
CA PRO A 2 -7.51 32.44 -20.94
C PRO A 2 -8.09 31.06 -20.60
N THR A 3 -8.60 30.36 -21.61
CA THR A 3 -8.98 28.95 -21.55
C THR A 3 -7.84 28.14 -22.13
N LYS A 4 -6.85 27.73 -21.32
CA LYS A 4 -5.85 26.75 -21.77
C LYS A 4 -5.15 25.91 -20.69
N ALA A 5 -5.67 25.87 -19.46
CA ALA A 5 -5.14 25.03 -18.38
C ALA A 5 -6.12 23.94 -17.89
N LYS A 6 -7.35 23.88 -18.42
CA LYS A 6 -8.38 22.97 -17.90
C LYS A 6 -8.17 21.50 -18.27
N GLY A 7 -7.50 21.20 -19.40
CA GLY A 7 -7.37 19.83 -19.91
C GLY A 7 -6.20 19.00 -19.36
N LYS A 8 -5.22 19.61 -18.66
CA LYS A 8 -4.08 18.87 -18.08
C LYS A 8 -4.34 18.35 -16.66
N ALA A 9 -5.41 18.85 -16.02
CA ALA A 9 -5.80 18.47 -14.66
C ALA A 9 -6.89 17.39 -14.61
N GLU A 10 -7.55 17.08 -15.73
CA GLU A 10 -8.69 16.13 -15.76
C GLU A 10 -8.25 14.65 -15.65
N GLN A 11 -6.98 14.32 -15.95
CA GLN A 11 -6.46 12.96 -15.81
C GLN A 11 -5.00 12.99 -15.32
N ALA A 12 -4.81 13.19 -14.03
CA ALA A 12 -3.47 13.18 -13.43
C ALA A 12 -2.84 11.78 -13.41
N ILE A 13 -3.66 10.73 -13.32
CA ILE A 13 -3.22 9.34 -13.41
C ILE A 13 -3.34 8.91 -14.88
N THR A 14 -2.19 8.95 -15.57
CA THR A 14 -2.05 8.46 -16.94
C THR A 14 -2.05 6.93 -16.98
N VAL A 15 -2.12 6.34 -18.18
CA VAL A 15 -2.01 4.89 -18.34
C VAL A 15 -0.66 4.38 -17.84
N GLU A 16 0.44 5.10 -18.10
CA GLU A 16 1.76 4.67 -17.62
C GLU A 16 1.85 4.68 -16.10
N ILE A 17 1.33 5.75 -15.45
CA ILE A 17 1.30 5.84 -13.98
C ILE A 17 0.42 4.73 -13.40
N PHE A 18 -0.76 4.50 -13.98
CA PHE A 18 -1.67 3.46 -13.53
C PHE A 18 -1.01 2.08 -13.61
N ASN A 19 -0.39 1.73 -14.74
CA ASN A 19 0.28 0.45 -14.91
C ASN A 19 1.43 0.27 -13.92
N HIS A 20 2.16 1.35 -13.62
CA HIS A 20 3.21 1.30 -12.59
C HIS A 20 2.63 1.07 -11.18
N LEU A 21 1.50 1.69 -10.84
CA LEU A 21 0.81 1.46 -9.57
C LEU A 21 0.29 0.02 -9.45
N VAL A 22 -0.22 -0.55 -10.56
CA VAL A 22 -0.66 -1.95 -10.64
C VAL A 22 0.49 -2.91 -10.38
N ASP A 23 1.64 -2.65 -10.99
CA ASP A 23 2.87 -3.43 -10.78
C ASP A 23 3.37 -3.35 -9.32
N LEU A 24 3.43 -2.14 -8.74
CA LEU A 24 3.79 -1.96 -7.33
C LEU A 24 2.83 -2.66 -6.36
N ALA A 25 1.56 -2.77 -6.72
CA ALA A 25 0.55 -3.45 -5.94
C ALA A 25 0.52 -4.98 -6.14
N ALA A 26 1.40 -5.51 -7.02
CA ALA A 26 1.43 -6.92 -7.41
C ALA A 26 0.05 -7.44 -7.90
N LEU A 27 -0.66 -6.61 -8.68
CA LEU A 27 -1.95 -6.95 -9.26
C LEU A 27 -1.81 -7.32 -10.74
N GLU A 28 -2.39 -8.45 -11.15
CA GLU A 28 -2.61 -8.74 -12.57
C GLU A 28 -3.97 -8.18 -12.99
N MET A 29 -3.99 -7.37 -14.04
CA MET A 29 -5.17 -6.59 -14.42
C MET A 29 -5.50 -6.70 -15.92
N PRO A 30 -6.70 -7.15 -16.29
CA PRO A 30 -7.18 -7.09 -17.67
C PRO A 30 -7.32 -5.64 -18.17
N SER A 31 -7.13 -5.41 -19.47
CA SER A 31 -7.11 -4.05 -20.04
C SER A 31 -8.41 -3.27 -19.84
N GLU A 32 -9.57 -3.93 -19.97
CA GLU A 32 -10.89 -3.29 -19.81
C GLU A 32 -11.11 -2.84 -18.35
N GLU A 33 -10.77 -3.69 -17.39
CA GLU A 33 -10.87 -3.37 -15.96
C GLU A 33 -9.87 -2.27 -15.57
N GLY A 34 -8.66 -2.30 -16.12
CA GLY A 34 -7.64 -1.29 -15.88
C GLY A 34 -8.06 0.10 -16.36
N GLU A 35 -8.69 0.20 -17.53
CA GLU A 35 -9.23 1.47 -18.03
C GLU A 35 -10.34 2.02 -17.14
N TYR A 36 -11.25 1.15 -16.69
CA TYR A 36 -12.31 1.51 -15.76
C TYR A 36 -11.74 2.03 -14.43
N LEU A 37 -10.85 1.27 -13.78
CA LEU A 37 -10.27 1.65 -12.49
C LEU A 37 -9.43 2.93 -12.59
N ARG A 38 -8.66 3.11 -13.66
CA ARG A 38 -7.92 4.35 -13.88
C ARG A 38 -8.85 5.57 -13.94
N LYS A 39 -10.02 5.44 -14.58
CA LYS A 39 -11.02 6.50 -14.59
C LYS A 39 -11.54 6.79 -13.18
N GLU A 40 -11.92 5.74 -12.44
CA GLU A 40 -12.43 5.89 -11.07
C GLU A 40 -11.39 6.49 -10.12
N LEU A 41 -10.11 6.11 -10.24
CA LEU A 41 -9.02 6.70 -9.45
C LEU A 41 -8.84 8.20 -9.73
N ASN A 42 -9.01 8.63 -10.99
CA ASN A 42 -8.96 10.06 -11.31
C ASN A 42 -10.15 10.82 -10.70
N GLU A 43 -11.35 10.21 -10.64
CA GLU A 43 -12.49 10.80 -9.94
C GLU A 43 -12.27 10.87 -8.41
N GLN A 44 -11.68 9.83 -7.81
CA GLN A 44 -11.28 9.84 -6.39
C GLN A 44 -10.25 10.93 -6.09
N LEU A 45 -9.28 11.12 -6.99
CA LEU A 45 -8.27 12.17 -6.84
C LEU A 45 -8.91 13.57 -6.83
N ARG A 46 -9.99 13.79 -7.58
CA ARG A 46 -10.73 15.07 -7.51
C ARG A 46 -11.24 15.33 -6.09
N ALA A 47 -11.82 14.34 -5.44
CA ALA A 47 -12.28 14.48 -4.05
C ALA A 47 -11.12 14.76 -3.08
N ILE A 48 -9.96 14.13 -3.29
CA ILE A 48 -8.76 14.41 -2.48
C ILE A 48 -8.26 15.84 -2.68
N ARG A 49 -8.29 16.37 -3.91
CA ARG A 49 -7.91 17.77 -4.21
C ARG A 49 -8.83 18.79 -3.53
N GLU A 50 -10.11 18.46 -3.34
CA GLU A 50 -11.02 19.30 -2.56
C GLU A 50 -10.61 19.37 -1.08
N LEU A 51 -10.12 18.26 -0.51
CA LEU A 51 -9.59 18.24 0.86
C LEU A 51 -8.26 19.00 0.99
N GLU A 52 -7.38 18.92 0.00
CA GLU A 52 -6.09 19.64 -0.03
C GLU A 52 -6.28 21.17 -0.07
N ALA A 53 -7.40 21.66 -0.60
CA ALA A 53 -7.72 23.08 -0.65
C ALA A 53 -8.05 23.68 0.74
N ILE A 54 -8.22 22.85 1.77
CA ILE A 54 -8.44 23.28 3.15
C ILE A 54 -7.09 23.68 3.74
N GLU A 55 -6.92 24.97 4.07
CA GLU A 55 -5.71 25.45 4.72
C GLU A 55 -5.56 24.84 6.12
N VAL A 56 -4.41 24.21 6.36
CA VAL A 56 -4.00 23.69 7.67
C VAL A 56 -2.82 24.52 8.15
N SER A 57 -2.89 25.00 9.40
CA SER A 57 -1.79 25.76 10.00
C SER A 57 -0.54 24.89 10.11
N GLU A 58 0.63 25.47 9.79
CA GLU A 58 1.94 24.81 9.92
C GLU A 58 2.27 24.40 11.37
N ASP A 59 1.59 25.01 12.36
CA ASP A 59 1.74 24.67 13.77
C ASP A 59 0.98 23.40 14.18
N ILE A 60 0.13 22.86 13.28
CA ILE A 60 -0.63 21.64 13.53
C ILE A 60 0.25 20.43 13.16
N PRO A 61 0.69 19.62 14.13
CA PRO A 61 1.47 18.43 13.83
C PRO A 61 0.60 17.36 13.14
N ILE A 62 1.23 16.52 12.33
CA ILE A 62 0.58 15.35 11.73
C ILE A 62 0.20 14.36 12.85
N THR A 63 -1.02 13.83 12.78
CA THR A 63 -1.49 12.79 13.70
C THR A 63 -1.14 11.40 13.17
N SER A 64 -0.17 10.72 13.78
CA SER A 64 0.16 9.32 13.44
C SER A 64 -0.75 8.29 14.09
N HIS A 65 -1.30 8.61 15.28
CA HIS A 65 -2.16 7.73 16.06
C HIS A 65 -3.37 8.50 16.56
N GLY A 66 -4.55 7.87 16.58
CA GLY A 66 -5.79 8.49 17.06
C GLY A 66 -5.87 8.69 18.58
N VAL A 67 -4.90 8.15 19.34
CA VAL A 67 -4.83 8.26 20.81
C VAL A 67 -3.43 8.66 21.27
N PRO A 68 -3.30 9.49 22.31
CA PRO A 68 -1.99 9.91 22.82
C PRO A 68 -1.24 8.73 23.47
N TYR A 69 -0.02 8.43 23.02
CA TYR A 69 0.83 7.41 23.63
C TYR A 69 1.64 7.99 24.81
N SER A 70 0.96 8.22 25.94
CA SER A 70 1.58 8.81 27.14
C SER A 70 2.33 7.78 28.00
N ALA A 71 3.24 8.24 28.86
CA ALA A 71 3.92 7.38 29.83
C ALA A 71 2.97 6.64 30.80
N ALA A 72 1.77 7.19 31.03
CA ALA A 72 0.77 6.58 31.90
C ALA A 72 0.03 5.39 31.25
N ILE A 73 0.00 5.32 29.91
CA ILE A 73 -0.69 4.26 29.16
C ILE A 73 0.27 3.41 28.32
N MET A 74 1.55 3.72 28.36
CA MET A 74 2.59 2.99 27.63
C MET A 74 2.68 1.57 28.21
N PRO A 75 2.42 0.51 27.40
CA PRO A 75 2.69 -0.86 27.81
C PRO A 75 4.18 -1.05 28.12
N SER A 76 4.48 -2.04 28.96
CA SER A 76 5.85 -2.48 29.19
C SER A 76 6.48 -2.96 27.88
N LEU A 77 7.79 -2.77 27.76
CA LEU A 77 8.55 -3.36 26.65
C LEU A 77 8.39 -4.88 26.67
N ARG A 78 8.44 -5.50 25.48
CA ARG A 78 8.51 -6.95 25.37
C ARG A 78 9.85 -7.41 25.94
N GLU A 79 9.80 -8.34 26.89
CA GLU A 79 10.99 -8.96 27.48
C GLU A 79 11.74 -9.83 26.47
N ASP A 80 13.06 -9.98 26.67
CA ASP A 80 13.92 -10.83 25.85
C ASP A 80 13.87 -12.29 26.34
N ILE A 81 12.69 -12.90 26.23
CA ILE A 81 12.44 -14.29 26.61
C ILE A 81 12.13 -15.08 25.34
N ILE A 82 12.78 -16.24 25.20
CA ILE A 82 12.54 -17.16 24.10
C ILE A 82 11.24 -17.90 24.37
N GLU A 83 10.27 -17.74 23.48
CA GLU A 83 9.04 -18.51 23.45
C GLU A 83 9.07 -19.47 22.26
N ILE A 84 8.89 -20.77 22.53
CA ILE A 84 8.79 -21.78 21.48
C ILE A 84 7.43 -21.60 20.80
N CYS A 85 7.36 -21.63 19.47
CA CYS A 85 6.11 -21.60 18.71
C CYS A 85 5.55 -23.03 18.57
N PRO A 86 4.50 -23.42 19.31
CA PRO A 86 3.90 -24.74 19.20
C PRO A 86 3.04 -24.91 17.94
N GLU A 87 2.58 -23.82 17.31
CA GLU A 87 1.70 -23.83 16.14
C GLU A 87 2.46 -23.98 14.81
N ALA A 88 3.75 -24.35 14.83
CA ALA A 88 4.56 -24.44 13.62
C ALA A 88 3.97 -25.41 12.58
N ASP A 89 3.37 -26.52 13.03
CA ASP A 89 2.72 -27.49 12.14
C ASP A 89 1.37 -26.94 11.63
N ASP A 90 0.57 -26.33 12.50
CA ASP A 90 -0.72 -25.71 12.15
C ASP A 90 -0.57 -24.56 11.12
N ILE A 91 0.56 -23.84 11.16
CA ILE A 91 0.90 -22.80 10.17
C ILE A 91 1.20 -23.44 8.81
N LEU A 92 1.98 -24.53 8.79
CA LEU A 92 2.33 -25.22 7.55
C LEU A 92 1.11 -25.87 6.90
N GLU A 93 0.13 -26.35 7.68
CA GLU A 93 -1.13 -26.90 7.16
C GLU A 93 -1.98 -25.87 6.38
N GLN A 94 -1.76 -24.56 6.59
CA GLN A 94 -2.45 -23.49 5.88
C GLN A 94 -1.77 -23.08 4.57
N ALA A 95 -0.54 -23.54 4.31
CA ALA A 95 0.18 -23.20 3.10
C ALA A 95 -0.37 -23.99 1.89
N PRO A 96 -0.49 -23.37 0.70
CA PRO A 96 -0.98 -24.05 -0.50
C PRO A 96 -0.14 -25.27 -0.91
N GLU A 97 1.17 -25.20 -0.70
CA GLU A 97 2.13 -26.24 -1.05
C GLU A 97 3.30 -26.24 -0.06
N VAL A 98 3.68 -27.43 0.41
CA VAL A 98 4.75 -27.64 1.40
C VAL A 98 5.59 -28.85 1.02
N GLU A 99 6.92 -28.72 1.10
CA GLU A 99 7.88 -29.81 0.93
C GLU A 99 8.92 -29.75 2.07
N GLU A 100 9.14 -30.87 2.76
CA GLU A 100 10.12 -30.96 3.87
C GLU A 100 10.02 -29.84 4.94
N ARG A 101 8.79 -29.36 5.22
CA ARG A 101 8.48 -28.23 6.12
C ARG A 101 8.88 -26.84 5.59
N TYR A 102 9.06 -26.69 4.28
CA TYR A 102 9.23 -25.43 3.59
C TYR A 102 8.00 -25.10 2.76
N ILE A 103 7.62 -23.83 2.71
CA ILE A 103 6.58 -23.35 1.79
C ILE A 103 7.19 -23.29 0.39
N VAL A 104 6.57 -23.99 -0.55
CA VAL A 104 7.05 -24.04 -1.94
C VAL A 104 6.56 -22.79 -2.68
N VAL A 105 7.47 -22.12 -3.38
CA VAL A 105 7.18 -20.97 -4.24
C VAL A 105 7.86 -21.16 -5.60
N PRO A 106 7.35 -20.54 -6.68
CA PRO A 106 8.03 -20.51 -7.96
C PRO A 106 9.45 -19.93 -7.83
N ASP A 107 10.36 -20.43 -8.68
CA ASP A 107 11.74 -19.96 -8.69
C ASP A 107 11.81 -18.46 -8.99
N ILE A 108 12.67 -17.75 -8.25
CA ILE A 108 12.82 -16.30 -8.39
C ILE A 108 14.03 -16.05 -9.29
N PRO A 109 13.88 -15.34 -10.42
CA PRO A 109 15.02 -14.98 -11.24
C PRO A 109 15.98 -14.13 -10.40
N SER A 110 17.20 -14.64 -10.21
CA SER A 110 18.27 -13.92 -9.52
C SER A 110 19.09 -13.14 -10.54
N GLU A 111 19.30 -11.85 -10.28
CA GLU A 111 20.36 -11.10 -10.95
C GLU A 111 21.68 -11.41 -10.24
N ALA A 112 22.69 -11.87 -10.98
CA ALA A 112 24.04 -11.96 -10.43
C ALA A 112 24.53 -10.54 -10.14
N LEU A 113 24.85 -10.26 -8.88
CA LEU A 113 25.55 -9.02 -8.51
C LEU A 113 26.96 -9.10 -9.14
N GLU A 114 27.24 -8.27 -10.15
CA GLU A 114 28.58 -8.05 -10.71
C GLU A 114 29.46 -7.17 -9.80
#